data_AF-A0A845MAQ1-F1
#
_entry.id   AF-A0A845MAQ1-F1
#
_cell.length_a   1.000
_cell.length_b   1.000
_cell.length_c   1.000
_cell.angle_alpha   90.00
_cell.angle_beta   90.00
_cell.angle_gamma   90.00
#
_symmetry.space_group_name_H-M   'P 1'
#
loop_
_entity.id
_entity.type
_entity.pdbx_description
1 polymer ?
#
loop_
_entity_poly.entity_id
_entity_poly.type
_entity_poly.pdbx_seq_one_letter_code
_entity_poly.pdbx_strand_id
1 'polypeptide(L)'
;MVGSIFALRPSDSFLPHALAGEGVDPAAQPVLLTRETEGNANGAAVLVLIEDAPAADLAAFDRCLYLFDGEDEASLTAARARWRELKDSDIPVSYYQQTEAGWKKMA
;
A
#
# COMPACT_ATOMS: atom_id res chain seq x y z
N MET A 1 -13.75 7.28 -6.82
CA MET A 1 -14.53 7.38 -5.55
C MET A 1 -13.76 6.54 -4.54
N VAL A 2 -13.09 7.16 -3.57
CA VAL A 2 -12.29 6.41 -2.58
C VAL A 2 -13.27 5.67 -1.68
N GLY A 3 -13.25 4.33 -1.70
CA GLY A 3 -14.12 3.50 -0.88
C GLY A 3 -13.87 3.72 0.62
N SER A 4 -14.94 3.68 1.42
CA SER A 4 -14.85 3.84 2.87
C SER A 4 -14.29 2.57 3.51
N ILE A 5 -13.15 2.68 4.22
CA ILE A 5 -12.53 1.58 4.96
C ILE A 5 -13.40 1.06 6.13
N PHE A 6 -14.44 1.80 6.54
CA PHE A 6 -15.39 1.37 7.57
C PHE A 6 -16.43 0.36 7.08
N ALA A 7 -16.65 0.21 5.77
CA ALA A 7 -17.78 -0.56 5.24
C ALA A 7 -17.49 -2.05 5.02
N LEU A 8 -16.24 -2.51 5.22
CA LEU A 8 -15.78 -3.84 4.81
C LEU A 8 -15.55 -4.83 5.97
N ARG A 9 -15.89 -4.46 7.21
CA ARG A 9 -15.69 -5.30 8.40
C ARG A 9 -17.00 -5.48 9.18
N PRO A 10 -17.10 -6.45 10.12
CA PRO A 10 -18.28 -6.59 10.97
C PRO A 10 -18.64 -5.27 11.64
N SER A 11 -19.94 -5.05 11.89
CA SER A 11 -20.50 -3.79 12.43
C SER A 11 -19.83 -3.29 13.70
N ASP A 12 -19.15 -4.17 14.43
CA ASP A 12 -18.56 -3.90 15.74
C ASP A 12 -17.05 -3.67 15.68
N SER A 13 -16.50 -3.33 14.51
CA SER A 13 -15.07 -3.05 14.33
C SER A 13 -14.81 -1.63 13.86
N PHE A 14 -13.84 -0.98 14.50
CA PHE A 14 -13.39 0.37 14.16
C PHE A 14 -11.91 0.33 13.76
N LEU A 15 -11.58 0.95 12.63
CA LEU A 15 -10.21 1.16 12.17
C LEU A 15 -9.89 2.65 12.25
N PRO A 16 -9.24 3.13 13.32
CA PRO A 16 -8.86 4.54 13.43
C PRO A 16 -7.91 4.91 12.29
N HIS A 17 -8.31 5.91 11.51
CA HIS A 17 -7.51 6.44 10.41
C HIS A 17 -7.79 7.90 10.19
N ALA A 18 -6.84 8.61 9.60
CA ALA A 18 -7.03 9.97 9.14
C ALA A 18 -6.25 10.22 7.85
N LEU A 19 -6.72 11.19 7.07
CA LEU A 19 -5.96 11.78 5.98
C LEU A 19 -4.96 12.76 6.58
N ALA A 20 -3.67 12.62 6.25
CA ALA A 20 -2.64 13.56 6.63
C ALA A 20 -3.00 14.97 6.14
N GLY A 21 -2.76 15.97 7.00
CA GLY A 21 -3.13 17.36 6.73
C GLY A 21 -3.21 18.19 8.01
N GLU A 22 -3.73 19.40 7.87
CA GLU A 22 -3.85 20.34 8.98
C GLU A 22 -4.74 19.80 10.10
N GLY A 23 -4.30 19.94 11.34
CA GLY A 23 -5.03 19.50 12.53
C GLY A 23 -5.00 17.99 12.82
N VAL A 24 -4.30 17.21 11.98
CA VAL A 24 -4.06 15.79 12.23
C VAL A 24 -2.69 15.61 12.86
N ASP A 25 -2.63 14.94 14.01
CA ASP A 25 -1.38 14.38 14.53
C ASP A 25 -1.14 13.03 13.85
N PRO A 26 -0.16 12.93 12.91
CA PRO A 26 0.08 11.70 12.17
C PRO A 26 0.55 10.57 13.06
N ALA A 27 1.36 10.87 14.09
CA ALA A 27 1.89 9.87 15.01
C ALA A 27 0.79 9.20 15.86
N ALA A 28 -0.36 9.85 16.00
CA ALA A 28 -1.52 9.30 16.67
C ALA A 28 -2.41 8.44 15.77
N GLN A 29 -2.12 8.30 14.46
CA GLN A 29 -2.96 7.55 13.51
C GLN A 29 -2.39 6.14 13.26
N PRO A 30 -3.08 5.06 13.71
CA PRO A 30 -2.67 3.70 13.39
C PRO A 30 -2.69 3.42 11.87
N VAL A 31 -3.60 4.08 11.15
CA VAL A 31 -3.64 4.10 9.69
C VAL A 31 -3.63 5.55 9.22
N LEU A 32 -2.52 5.98 8.63
CA LEU A 32 -2.41 7.30 8.02
C LEU A 32 -2.60 7.17 6.50
N LEU A 33 -3.57 7.91 5.96
CA LEU A 33 -3.73 8.08 4.52
C LEU A 33 -2.95 9.33 4.12
N THR A 34 -2.07 9.24 3.13
CA THR A 34 -1.25 10.40 2.74
C THR A 34 -0.92 10.37 1.25
N ARG A 35 -0.64 11.54 0.70
CA ARG A 35 -0.01 11.71 -0.62
C ARG A 35 1.48 12.02 -0.52
N GLU A 36 1.97 12.27 0.68
CA GLU A 36 3.40 12.45 0.94
C GLU A 36 4.12 11.14 0.66
N THR A 37 5.20 11.24 -0.12
CA THR A 37 5.98 10.09 -0.61
C THR A 37 7.25 9.86 0.19
N GLU A 38 7.57 10.79 1.09
CA GLU A 38 8.77 10.81 1.92
C GLU A 38 8.43 10.50 3.38
N GLY A 39 9.30 9.69 3.99
CA GLY A 39 9.24 9.37 5.41
C GLY A 39 8.13 8.41 5.81
N ASN A 40 7.96 8.29 7.12
CA ASN A 40 7.01 7.39 7.78
C ASN A 40 6.44 8.10 9.01
N ALA A 41 5.59 9.10 8.78
CA ALA A 41 5.18 10.08 9.80
C ALA A 41 4.44 9.46 11.00
N ASN A 42 3.80 8.31 10.82
CA ASN A 42 3.13 7.58 11.89
C ASN A 42 3.91 6.35 12.39
N GLY A 43 5.14 6.13 11.92
CA GLY A 43 5.94 4.95 12.28
C GLY A 43 5.27 3.63 11.90
N ALA A 44 4.53 3.59 10.79
CA ALA A 44 3.86 2.39 10.33
C ALA A 44 4.85 1.27 9.99
N ALA A 45 4.54 0.04 10.40
CA ALA A 45 5.29 -1.14 9.97
C ALA A 45 4.97 -1.55 8.52
N VAL A 46 3.79 -1.18 8.01
CA VAL A 46 3.32 -1.58 6.69
C VAL A 46 2.97 -0.35 5.85
N LEU A 47 3.58 -0.25 4.68
CA LEU A 47 3.21 0.69 3.64
C LEU A 47 2.30 0.01 2.62
N VAL A 48 1.19 0.66 2.25
CA VAL A 48 0.32 0.21 1.15
C VAL A 48 0.29 1.30 0.09
N LEU A 49 0.79 0.96 -1.10
CA LEU A 49 0.80 1.80 -2.27
C LEU A 49 -0.34 1.37 -3.20
N ILE A 50 -1.13 2.35 -3.64
CA ILE A 50 -2.24 2.19 -4.57
C ILE A 50 -2.04 3.16 -5.74
N GLU A 51 -2.69 2.91 -6.87
CA GLU A 51 -2.67 3.81 -8.04
C GLU A 51 -1.27 4.20 -8.50
N ASP A 52 -0.34 3.23 -8.48
CA ASP A 52 1.07 3.43 -8.83
C ASP A 52 1.82 4.50 -8.02
N ALA A 53 1.38 4.77 -6.78
CA ALA A 53 2.02 5.75 -5.91
C ALA A 53 3.53 5.44 -5.70
N PRO A 54 4.41 6.44 -5.83
CA PRO A 54 5.83 6.28 -5.51
C PRO A 54 6.06 6.33 -3.99
N ALA A 55 7.20 5.81 -3.56
CA ALA A 55 7.69 5.94 -2.18
C ALA A 55 9.21 6.09 -2.22
N ALA A 56 9.74 7.09 -1.52
CA ALA A 56 11.16 7.42 -1.57
C ALA A 56 12.04 6.39 -0.83
N ASP A 57 11.56 5.88 0.30
CA ASP A 57 12.31 4.94 1.13
C ASP A 57 11.43 3.75 1.55
N LEU A 58 11.61 2.62 0.88
CA LEU A 58 10.94 1.37 1.22
C LEU A 58 11.54 0.68 2.46
N ALA A 59 12.79 1.01 2.82
CA ALA A 59 13.47 0.40 3.96
C ALA A 59 13.00 0.98 5.30
N ALA A 60 12.27 2.10 5.28
CA ALA A 60 11.61 2.68 6.46
C ALA A 60 10.41 1.87 6.97
N PHE A 61 10.04 0.76 6.31
CA PHE A 61 8.90 -0.09 6.62
C PHE A 61 9.32 -1.56 6.68
N ASP A 62 8.70 -2.33 7.57
CA ASP A 62 8.92 -3.78 7.66
C ASP A 62 8.33 -4.52 6.45
N ARG A 63 7.29 -3.95 5.83
CA ARG A 63 6.62 -4.51 4.65
C ARG A 63 6.01 -3.43 3.77
N CYS A 64 6.24 -3.55 2.48
CA CYS A 64 5.60 -2.72 1.46
C CYS A 64 4.66 -3.58 0.61
N LEU A 65 3.40 -3.18 0.51
CA LEU A 65 2.40 -3.77 -0.38
C LEU A 65 2.14 -2.79 -1.52
N TYR A 66 2.39 -3.24 -2.73
CA TYR A 66 2.05 -2.49 -3.94
C TYR A 66 0.85 -3.18 -4.60
N LEU A 67 -0.29 -2.48 -4.60
CA LEU A 67 -1.54 -2.97 -5.17
C LEU A 67 -1.81 -2.25 -6.49
N PHE A 68 -2.08 -3.03 -7.53
CA PHE A 68 -2.35 -2.54 -8.88
C PHE A 68 -3.53 -3.31 -9.48
N ASP A 69 -4.19 -2.69 -10.46
CA ASP A 69 -5.28 -3.34 -11.21
C ASP A 69 -4.70 -4.26 -12.28
N GLY A 70 -5.08 -5.54 -12.24
CA GLY A 70 -4.64 -6.57 -13.18
C GLY A 70 -5.41 -6.56 -14.50
N GLU A 71 -6.50 -5.80 -14.59
CA GLU A 71 -7.31 -5.65 -15.81
C GLU A 71 -6.97 -4.36 -16.59
N ASP A 72 -6.18 -3.46 -16.00
CA ASP A 72 -5.71 -2.23 -16.62
C ASP A 72 -4.28 -2.37 -17.18
N GLU A 73 -4.12 -2.14 -18.49
CA GLU A 73 -2.84 -2.33 -19.19
C GLU A 73 -1.76 -1.35 -18.70
N ALA A 74 -2.14 -0.12 -18.35
CA ALA A 74 -1.22 0.88 -17.83
C ALA A 74 -0.68 0.47 -16.45
N SER A 75 -1.58 0.07 -15.55
CA SER A 75 -1.24 -0.46 -14.21
C SER A 75 -0.36 -1.72 -14.30
N LEU A 76 -0.67 -2.65 -15.20
CA LEU A 76 0.17 -3.83 -15.44
C LEU A 76 1.58 -3.46 -15.93
N THR A 77 1.67 -2.46 -16.81
CA THR A 77 2.96 -2.01 -17.36
C THR A 77 3.83 -1.38 -16.27
N ALA A 78 3.24 -0.50 -15.46
CA ALA A 78 3.91 0.11 -14.31
C ALA A 78 4.35 -0.94 -13.27
N ALA A 79 3.46 -1.86 -12.91
CA ALA A 79 3.75 -2.95 -11.97
C ALA A 79 4.93 -3.83 -12.45
N ARG A 80 4.99 -4.14 -13.75
CA ARG A 80 6.11 -4.90 -14.35
C ARG A 80 7.42 -4.12 -14.34
N ALA A 81 7.38 -2.81 -14.56
CA ALA A 81 8.58 -1.96 -14.47
C ALA A 81 9.12 -1.96 -13.03
N ARG A 82 8.27 -1.68 -12.05
CA ARG A 82 8.62 -1.67 -10.63
C ARG A 82 9.10 -3.03 -10.13
N TRP A 83 8.48 -4.12 -10.57
CA TRP A 83 8.92 -5.47 -10.26
C TRP A 83 10.37 -5.72 -10.70
N ARG A 84 10.73 -5.31 -11.92
CA ARG A 84 12.11 -5.47 -12.43
C ARG A 84 13.11 -4.68 -11.60
N GLU A 85 12.81 -3.41 -11.34
CA GLU A 85 13.66 -2.53 -10.52
C GLU A 85 13.90 -3.11 -9.12
N LEU A 86 12.85 -3.59 -8.46
CA LEU A 86 12.97 -4.17 -7.11
C LEU A 86 13.64 -5.54 -7.13
N LYS A 87 13.45 -6.35 -8.17
CA LYS A 87 14.14 -7.64 -8.33
C LYS A 87 15.66 -7.49 -8.47
N ASP A 88 16.11 -6.35 -8.98
CA ASP A 88 17.54 -6.00 -9.12
C ASP A 88 18.10 -5.32 -7.86
N SER A 89 17.25 -5.06 -6.86
CA SER A 89 17.63 -4.55 -5.54
C SER A 89 17.84 -5.67 -4.52
N ASP A 90 18.38 -5.34 -3.34
CA ASP A 90 18.50 -6.27 -2.21
C ASP A 90 17.17 -6.50 -1.46
N ILE A 91 16.07 -5.88 -1.90
CA ILE A 91 14.76 -6.00 -1.26
C ILE A 91 14.09 -7.32 -1.68
N PRO A 92 13.69 -8.19 -0.74
CA PRO A 92 12.92 -9.38 -1.05
C PRO A 92 11.55 -9.00 -1.63
N VAL A 93 11.25 -9.49 -2.84
CA VAL A 93 9.96 -9.27 -3.49
C VAL A 93 9.22 -10.57 -3.78
N SER A 94 7.90 -10.49 -3.69
CA SER A 94 6.98 -11.58 -4.02
C SER A 94 5.74 -11.02 -4.69
N TYR A 95 5.21 -11.76 -5.65
CA TYR A 95 4.01 -11.42 -6.41
C TYR A 95 2.86 -12.35 -6.02
N TYR A 96 1.71 -11.76 -5.71
CA TYR A 96 0.47 -12.46 -5.43
C TYR A 96 -0.62 -12.00 -6.41
N GLN A 97 -1.44 -12.95 -6.84
CA GLN A 97 -2.57 -12.69 -7.71
C GLN A 97 -3.87 -13.13 -7.02
N GLN A 98 -4.92 -12.32 -7.14
CA GLN A 98 -6.25 -12.70 -6.67
C GLN A 98 -6.86 -13.74 -7.62
N THR A 99 -7.47 -14.76 -7.02
CA THR A 99 -8.21 -15.84 -7.69
C THR A 99 -9.58 -15.98 -7.03
N GLU A 100 -10.45 -16.83 -7.57
CA GLU A 100 -11.75 -17.15 -6.97
C GLU A 100 -11.63 -17.68 -5.54
N ALA A 101 -10.52 -18.37 -5.22
CA ALA A 101 -10.25 -18.91 -3.89
C ALA A 101 -9.47 -17.96 -2.97
N GLY A 102 -9.27 -16.70 -3.37
CA GLY A 102 -8.44 -15.72 -2.66
C GLY A 102 -7.07 -15.52 -3.31
N TRP A 103 -6.08 -15.07 -2.53
CA TRP A 103 -4.77 -14.68 -3.06
C TRP A 103 -3.80 -15.86 -3.16
N LYS A 104 -3.14 -16.01 -4.32
CA LYS A 104 -2.13 -17.04 -4.58
C LYS A 104 -0.78 -16.42 -4.89
N LYS A 105 0.29 -16.93 -4.28
CA LYS A 105 1.66 -16.54 -4.61
C LYS A 105 2.07 -17.10 -5.98
N MET A 106 2.63 -16.24 -6.81
CA MET A 106 3.03 -16.55 -8.19
C MET A 106 4.55 -16.49 -8.38
N ALA A 107 5.23 -15.57 -7.66
CA ALA A 107 6.68 -15.47 -7.60
C ALA A 107 7.13 -15.00 -6.20
#